data_AF-A0A926B885-F1
#
_entry.id   AF-A0A926B885-F1
#
_cell.length_a   1.000
_cell.length_b   1.000
_cell.length_c   1.000
_cell.angle_alpha   90.00
_cell.angle_beta   90.00
_cell.angle_gamma   90.00
#
_symmetry.space_group_name_H-M   'P 1'
#
loop_
_entity.id
_entity.type
_entity.pdbx_description
1 polymer ?
#
loop_
_entity_poly.entity_id
_entity_poly.type
_entity_poly.pdbx_seq_one_letter_code
_entity_poly.pdbx_strand_id
1 'polypeptide(L)'
;PHSGILRFTFPKNQKSRLQIDLARRVGGTSLRQTVKVVGDNTVEGTIECTPAGGGWGYGQGKVNYTLYYNAVFSKPLTSYGVWSATLPDGPYQEIISTPPFAEACRNAETLPGCREKEGQHLGFYTEFPTEEGEVVLLKAGISFVSIAGARANLAAEIPDNDFDKVHQQSRAAWAKAIGCMTVEGGTKEQQTAFYTALYHWRIDPRIFSDLNGDYPGGDGKVHPKKDFTKRTIFSGWDVYRSAFPLMTLVAPEIANDMIRSQIELAEQTKEHTFERWELFNAYSGCMIGNPMVSVISDAYLKGISRYDVAKAYEYAVNTCDRIGPGKLGYDPANLSNTTEYALHHWNLAKLAEAMGKDDDAKTYLQRSAGYKQLFDPEAPWTYDKAGKDSRPEWKGWFRTKDKNGQWDPWTGLTSEKGAVEATIYQQGWFVPHDIPGLIDLLGGKNVFVEKLTDLFERAPDFAKFSSVTGHNEVRTPYYNHANEPCHLIPFLFNRAGAPWLTQKWVRKIHQAYGVGPNGLCGDEDVGQMSAWFILAASGLHQACPGDLRFEIFSPLFDKVTLRLDPEYSKGGTFTITAQNNSPENCYVQSATLNGKPLNRCWITYQEITAGGTLDFVLGASPNKSWGVGD
;
A
#
# COMPACT_ATOMS: atom_id res chain seq x y z
N PRO A 1 -12.61 9.72 -10.37
CA PRO A 1 -13.34 11.00 -10.17
C PRO A 1 -12.35 12.14 -10.01
N HIS A 2 -12.67 13.30 -10.55
CA HIS A 2 -11.77 14.46 -10.67
C HIS A 2 -12.41 15.74 -10.11
N SER A 3 -13.58 15.62 -9.49
CA SER A 3 -14.38 16.75 -9.03
C SER A 3 -14.98 16.47 -7.65
N GLY A 4 -15.23 17.54 -6.90
CA GLY A 4 -15.89 17.49 -5.60
C GLY A 4 -16.87 18.64 -5.42
N ILE A 5 -17.78 18.49 -4.46
CA ILE A 5 -18.74 19.52 -4.06
C ILE A 5 -18.80 19.61 -2.53
N LEU A 6 -18.82 20.84 -2.02
CA LEU A 6 -18.92 21.18 -0.61
C LEU A 6 -20.24 21.92 -0.36
N ARG A 7 -20.85 21.66 0.80
CA ARG A 7 -22.07 22.31 1.28
C ARG A 7 -21.77 23.00 2.61
N PHE A 8 -21.91 24.32 2.64
CA PHE A 8 -21.71 25.16 3.82
C PHE A 8 -23.05 25.70 4.29
N THR A 9 -23.38 25.54 5.56
CA THR A 9 -24.57 26.13 6.19
C THR A 9 -24.14 27.29 7.06
N PHE A 10 -24.65 28.49 6.78
CA PHE A 10 -24.27 29.71 7.46
C PHE A 10 -25.35 30.19 8.43
N PRO A 11 -24.97 30.86 9.54
CA PRO A 11 -25.91 31.66 10.32
C PRO A 11 -26.25 32.96 9.56
N LYS A 12 -27.23 33.71 10.08
CA LYS A 12 -27.50 35.05 9.55
C LYS A 12 -26.30 35.96 9.76
N ASN A 13 -25.74 36.49 8.68
CA ASN A 13 -24.60 37.41 8.73
C ASN A 13 -24.57 38.30 7.47
N GLN A 14 -24.22 39.57 7.61
CA GLN A 14 -24.05 40.46 6.45
C GLN A 14 -22.75 40.18 5.68
N LYS A 15 -21.83 39.44 6.29
CA LYS A 15 -20.47 39.20 5.79
C LYS A 15 -20.01 37.77 6.09
N SER A 16 -20.73 36.79 5.54
CA SER A 16 -20.24 35.42 5.45
C SER A 16 -19.14 35.32 4.41
N ARG A 17 -18.23 34.35 4.55
CA ARG A 17 -17.03 34.25 3.72
C ARG A 17 -16.68 32.79 3.39
N LEU A 18 -16.27 32.56 2.15
CA LEU A 18 -15.51 31.37 1.75
C LEU A 18 -14.08 31.78 1.36
N GLN A 19 -13.11 30.94 1.72
CA GLN A 19 -11.70 31.17 1.43
C GLN A 19 -11.07 29.89 0.85
N ILE A 20 -10.16 30.07 -0.10
CA ILE A 20 -9.37 29.00 -0.71
C ILE A 20 -7.90 29.36 -0.50
N ASP A 21 -7.19 28.55 0.28
CA ASP A 21 -5.74 28.64 0.42
C ASP A 21 -5.07 27.85 -0.71
N LEU A 22 -4.41 28.55 -1.63
CA LEU A 22 -3.75 27.94 -2.79
C LEU A 22 -2.30 27.55 -2.49
N ALA A 23 -1.76 28.01 -1.36
CA ALA A 23 -0.39 27.80 -0.91
C ALA A 23 -0.22 26.46 -0.16
N ARG A 24 -1.28 26.02 0.51
CA ARG A 24 -1.24 24.86 1.40
C ARG A 24 -0.85 23.57 0.67
N ARG A 25 0.22 22.94 1.15
CA ARG A 25 0.67 21.59 0.76
C ARG A 25 1.04 20.81 2.03
N VAL A 26 0.77 19.50 2.06
CA VAL A 26 1.23 18.67 3.20
C VAL A 26 2.75 18.51 3.12
N GLY A 27 3.46 18.73 4.24
CA GLY A 27 4.93 18.65 4.30
C GLY A 27 5.67 19.80 3.62
N GLY A 28 4.97 20.88 3.24
CA GLY A 28 5.58 21.98 2.50
C GLY A 28 4.60 23.10 2.13
N THR A 29 4.96 23.87 1.11
CA THR A 29 4.14 24.91 0.48
C THR A 29 4.23 24.78 -1.04
N SER A 30 3.21 25.22 -1.77
CA SER A 30 3.33 25.41 -3.22
C SER A 30 4.09 26.71 -3.50
N LEU A 31 4.91 26.72 -4.55
CA LEU A 31 5.83 27.84 -4.81
C LEU A 31 5.29 28.88 -5.78
N ARG A 32 4.26 28.53 -6.56
CA ARG A 32 3.62 29.43 -7.50
C ARG A 32 2.15 29.09 -7.61
N GLN A 33 1.30 30.10 -7.49
CA GLN A 33 -0.14 29.97 -7.67
C GLN A 33 -0.63 30.99 -8.68
N THR A 34 -1.64 30.61 -9.45
CA THR A 34 -2.45 31.55 -10.23
C THR A 34 -3.88 31.48 -9.75
N VAL A 35 -4.58 32.60 -9.82
CA VAL A 35 -6.02 32.67 -9.61
C VAL A 35 -6.61 33.68 -10.59
N LYS A 36 -7.73 33.32 -11.22
CA LYS A 36 -8.47 34.14 -12.16
C LYS A 36 -9.97 33.99 -11.95
N VAL A 37 -10.66 35.11 -11.83
CA VAL A 37 -12.13 35.18 -11.80
C VAL A 37 -12.67 35.13 -13.23
N VAL A 38 -13.51 34.14 -13.49
CA VAL A 38 -14.14 33.90 -14.79
C VAL A 38 -15.65 33.98 -14.64
N GLY A 39 -16.29 34.83 -15.44
CA GLY A 39 -17.72 35.10 -15.30
C GLY A 39 -18.08 35.66 -13.92
N ASP A 40 -19.27 35.27 -13.44
CA ASP A 40 -19.89 35.87 -12.27
C ASP A 40 -19.72 35.05 -10.99
N ASN A 41 -19.30 33.79 -11.06
CA ASN A 41 -19.29 32.88 -9.92
C ASN A 41 -18.16 31.85 -9.93
N THR A 42 -17.16 32.00 -10.79
CA THR A 42 -16.13 30.99 -10.99
C THR A 42 -14.74 31.57 -10.80
N VAL A 43 -13.86 30.78 -10.19
CA VAL A 43 -12.42 31.02 -10.16
C VAL A 43 -11.68 29.80 -10.68
N GLU A 44 -10.55 30.04 -11.34
CA GLU A 44 -9.68 28.98 -11.83
C GLU A 44 -8.22 29.39 -11.70
N GLY A 45 -7.34 28.42 -11.80
CA GLY A 45 -5.92 28.68 -11.69
C GLY A 45 -5.10 27.42 -11.56
N THR A 46 -3.88 27.62 -11.06
CA THR A 46 -2.84 26.60 -10.97
C THR A 46 -2.16 26.66 -9.62
N ILE A 47 -1.71 25.51 -9.14
CA ILE A 47 -0.90 25.35 -7.94
C ILE A 47 0.32 24.52 -8.33
N GLU A 48 1.50 25.15 -8.37
CA GLU A 48 2.76 24.49 -8.73
C GLU A 48 3.46 23.97 -7.47
N CYS A 49 3.62 22.64 -7.42
CA CYS A 49 4.22 21.92 -6.31
C CYS A 49 5.53 21.27 -6.75
N THR A 50 6.65 21.95 -6.52
CA THR A 50 7.99 21.44 -6.84
C THR A 50 8.71 20.93 -5.58
N PRO A 51 9.81 20.17 -5.70
CA PRO A 51 10.57 19.70 -4.54
C PRO A 51 11.13 20.83 -3.66
N ALA A 52 11.40 22.01 -4.24
CA ALA A 52 11.91 23.16 -3.50
C ALA A 52 10.90 23.73 -2.49
N GLY A 53 9.59 23.50 -2.71
CA GLY A 53 8.54 23.85 -1.75
C GLY A 53 8.36 22.81 -0.65
N GLY A 54 9.19 21.77 -0.60
CA GLY A 54 9.04 20.65 0.32
C GLY A 54 8.09 19.59 -0.21
N GLY A 55 7.21 19.09 0.66
CA GLY A 55 6.35 17.94 0.38
C GLY A 55 6.92 16.67 0.98
N TRP A 56 6.88 15.57 0.24
CA TRP A 56 7.40 14.29 0.74
C TRP A 56 8.90 14.36 1.06
N GLY A 57 9.25 13.95 2.29
CA GLY A 57 10.62 13.98 2.80
C GLY A 57 11.23 15.38 2.75
N TYR A 58 10.40 16.43 2.90
CA TYR A 58 10.82 17.83 2.75
C TYR A 58 11.48 18.11 1.39
N GLY A 59 10.96 17.49 0.33
CA GLY A 59 11.45 17.61 -1.05
C GLY A 59 12.37 16.47 -1.48
N GLN A 60 12.86 15.63 -0.57
CA GLN A 60 13.72 14.48 -0.90
C GLN A 60 13.04 13.46 -1.82
N GLY A 61 11.70 13.32 -1.72
CA GLY A 61 10.93 12.44 -2.60
C GLY A 61 10.80 12.95 -4.05
N LYS A 62 11.34 14.14 -4.37
CA LYS A 62 11.39 14.73 -5.73
C LYS A 62 10.04 14.88 -6.44
N VAL A 63 8.97 14.91 -5.68
CA VAL A 63 7.60 15.10 -6.19
C VAL A 63 7.45 16.47 -6.85
N ASN A 64 7.11 16.45 -8.13
CA ASN A 64 6.95 17.64 -8.96
C ASN A 64 5.67 17.55 -9.80
N TYR A 65 4.66 18.36 -9.48
CA TYR A 65 3.41 18.39 -10.23
C TYR A 65 2.80 19.79 -10.24
N THR A 66 1.93 20.05 -11.22
CA THR A 66 1.06 21.22 -11.24
C THR A 66 -0.39 20.74 -11.15
N LEU A 67 -1.13 21.29 -10.18
CA LEU A 67 -2.57 21.07 -10.06
C LEU A 67 -3.30 22.25 -10.71
N TYR A 68 -4.13 21.96 -11.70
CA TYR A 68 -5.05 22.90 -12.31
C TYR A 68 -6.42 22.74 -11.67
N TYR A 69 -7.11 23.84 -11.39
CA TYR A 69 -8.43 23.80 -10.78
C TYR A 69 -9.43 24.74 -11.46
N ASN A 70 -10.69 24.37 -11.39
CA ASN A 70 -11.83 25.21 -11.72
C ASN A 70 -12.86 25.09 -10.60
N ALA A 71 -13.17 26.19 -9.91
CA ALA A 71 -14.03 26.22 -8.74
C ALA A 71 -15.21 27.17 -8.96
N VAL A 72 -16.43 26.67 -8.75
CA VAL A 72 -17.69 27.35 -9.04
C VAL A 72 -18.49 27.49 -7.74
N PHE A 73 -18.82 28.73 -7.40
CA PHE A 73 -19.63 29.10 -6.23
C PHE A 73 -21.11 29.17 -6.60
N SER A 74 -22.00 28.77 -5.68
CA SER A 74 -23.44 28.96 -5.87
C SER A 74 -23.87 30.42 -5.69
N LYS A 75 -23.06 31.22 -4.98
CA LYS A 75 -23.25 32.67 -4.82
C LYS A 75 -22.44 33.42 -5.89
N PRO A 76 -22.96 34.54 -6.42
CA PRO A 76 -22.19 35.39 -7.32
C PRO A 76 -21.03 36.07 -6.56
N LEU A 77 -19.90 36.23 -7.25
CA LEU A 77 -18.71 36.92 -6.79
C LEU A 77 -18.92 38.44 -6.90
N THR A 78 -19.61 39.04 -5.93
CA THR A 78 -19.85 40.50 -5.87
C THR A 78 -18.88 41.23 -4.95
N SER A 79 -18.49 40.60 -3.84
CA SER A 79 -17.39 41.03 -2.97
C SER A 79 -16.38 39.89 -2.87
N TYR A 80 -15.17 40.12 -3.39
CA TYR A 80 -14.10 39.12 -3.41
C TYR A 80 -12.74 39.80 -3.51
N GLY A 81 -11.68 39.01 -3.39
CA GLY A 81 -10.33 39.45 -3.63
C GLY A 81 -9.34 38.31 -3.51
N VAL A 82 -8.06 38.68 -3.62
CA VAL A 82 -6.94 37.77 -3.40
C VAL A 82 -6.22 38.22 -2.14
N TRP A 83 -5.76 37.29 -1.32
CA TRP A 83 -4.80 37.57 -0.24
C TRP A 83 -3.45 36.97 -0.58
N SER A 84 -2.38 37.59 -0.08
CA SER A 84 -0.99 37.19 -0.33
C SER A 84 -0.19 37.34 0.96
N ALA A 85 0.56 36.30 1.33
CA ALA A 85 1.45 36.37 2.49
C ALA A 85 2.92 36.34 2.06
N THR A 86 3.74 37.20 2.63
CA THR A 86 5.20 37.07 2.51
C THR A 86 5.71 36.32 3.72
N LEU A 87 6.01 35.03 3.54
CA LEU A 87 6.50 34.19 4.62
C LEU A 87 7.98 34.50 4.96
N PRO A 88 8.42 34.24 6.20
CA PRO A 88 9.83 34.32 6.56
C PRO A 88 10.70 33.40 5.69
N ASP A 89 11.95 33.79 5.49
CA ASP A 89 12.94 32.94 4.81
C ASP A 89 13.21 31.66 5.62
N GLY A 90 13.46 30.57 4.90
CA GLY A 90 13.87 29.29 5.48
C GLY A 90 13.03 28.11 4.99
N PRO A 91 13.45 26.87 5.31
CA PRO A 91 12.67 25.68 4.97
C PRO A 91 11.29 25.72 5.63
N TYR A 92 10.24 25.40 4.88
CA TYR A 92 8.85 25.56 5.33
C TYR A 92 8.57 24.86 6.68
N GLN A 93 9.13 23.67 6.88
CA GLN A 93 8.99 22.89 8.12
C GLN A 93 9.65 23.53 9.34
N GLU A 94 10.68 24.35 9.14
CA GLU A 94 11.37 25.07 10.22
C GLU A 94 10.60 26.34 10.61
N ILE A 95 9.94 26.98 9.63
CA ILE A 95 9.25 28.25 9.86
C ILE A 95 7.79 28.10 10.29
N ILE A 96 7.07 27.05 9.87
CA ILE A 96 5.60 26.93 10.02
C ILE A 96 5.10 27.08 11.47
N SER A 97 5.89 26.64 12.44
CA SER A 97 5.54 26.66 13.86
C SER A 97 6.12 27.86 14.62
N THR A 98 6.70 28.83 13.90
CA THR A 98 7.41 29.96 14.51
C THR A 98 6.52 31.19 14.68
N PRO A 99 6.77 32.06 15.68
CA PRO A 99 6.04 33.32 15.81
C PRO A 99 6.12 34.24 14.58
N PRO A 100 7.27 34.38 13.88
CA PRO A 100 7.36 35.16 12.63
C PRO A 100 6.44 34.64 11.52
N PHE A 101 6.28 33.32 11.36
CA PHE A 101 5.33 32.77 10.39
C PHE A 101 3.89 33.15 10.74
N ALA A 102 3.49 32.99 12.00
CA ALA A 102 2.16 33.38 12.44
C ALA A 102 1.91 34.89 12.25
N GLU A 103 2.92 35.73 12.46
CA GLU A 103 2.84 37.18 12.20
C GLU A 103 2.73 37.50 10.71
N ALA A 104 3.50 36.82 9.86
CA ALA A 104 3.38 36.95 8.41
C ALA A 104 1.98 36.58 7.90
N CYS A 105 1.38 35.51 8.44
CA CYS A 105 0.00 35.14 8.12
C CYS A 105 -1.02 36.19 8.61
N ARG A 106 -0.83 36.77 9.80
CA ARG A 106 -1.71 37.84 10.31
C ARG A 106 -1.64 39.11 9.45
N ASN A 107 -0.45 39.41 8.93
CA ASN A 107 -0.18 40.60 8.12
C ASN A 107 -0.32 40.35 6.61
N ALA A 108 -0.95 39.25 6.20
CA ALA A 108 -1.19 38.96 4.79
C ALA A 108 -1.94 40.13 4.12
N GLU A 109 -1.39 40.59 2.99
CA GLU A 109 -1.99 41.66 2.21
C GLU A 109 -3.30 41.15 1.61
N THR A 110 -4.36 41.95 1.71
CA THR A 110 -5.62 41.69 1.02
C THR A 110 -5.76 42.66 -0.15
N LEU A 111 -6.15 42.13 -1.30
CA LEU A 111 -6.34 42.85 -2.56
C LEU A 111 -7.81 42.75 -2.98
N PRO A 112 -8.70 43.60 -2.42
CA PRO A 112 -10.12 43.60 -2.76
C PRO A 112 -10.36 43.89 -4.24
N GLY A 113 -11.30 43.17 -4.84
CA GLY A 113 -11.65 43.30 -6.26
C GLY A 113 -10.59 42.75 -7.22
N CYS A 114 -9.48 42.19 -6.73
CA CYS A 114 -8.47 41.57 -7.57
C CYS A 114 -9.07 40.38 -8.34
N ARG A 115 -9.08 40.48 -9.66
CA ARG A 115 -9.66 39.48 -10.57
C ARG A 115 -8.67 38.43 -11.06
N GLU A 116 -7.40 38.76 -11.12
CA GLU A 116 -6.35 37.88 -11.63
C GLU A 116 -5.06 38.19 -10.91
N LYS A 117 -4.41 37.16 -10.36
CA LYS A 117 -3.10 37.29 -9.72
C LYS A 117 -2.29 36.03 -9.90
N GLU A 118 -0.99 36.24 -10.05
CA GLU A 118 0.03 35.21 -9.99
C GLU A 118 1.05 35.63 -8.92
N GLY A 119 1.56 34.65 -8.17
CA GLY A 119 2.51 34.91 -7.10
C GLY A 119 2.74 33.70 -6.22
N GLN A 120 3.30 33.95 -5.04
CA GLN A 120 3.55 32.95 -4.02
C GLN A 120 2.63 33.20 -2.81
N HIS A 121 2.28 32.12 -2.11
CA HIS A 121 1.44 32.14 -0.92
C HIS A 121 0.13 32.91 -1.11
N LEU A 122 -0.53 32.65 -2.24
CA LEU A 122 -1.82 33.26 -2.56
C LEU A 122 -2.98 32.49 -1.94
N GLY A 123 -4.09 33.20 -1.74
CA GLY A 123 -5.40 32.58 -1.66
C GLY A 123 -6.52 33.50 -2.11
N PHE A 124 -7.69 32.92 -2.34
CA PHE A 124 -8.87 33.63 -2.81
C PHE A 124 -9.91 33.72 -1.71
N TYR A 125 -10.66 34.82 -1.67
CA TYR A 125 -11.83 34.91 -0.81
C TYR A 125 -13.01 35.53 -1.53
N THR A 126 -14.22 35.14 -1.13
CA THR A 126 -15.46 35.84 -1.48
C THR A 126 -16.34 36.00 -0.26
N GLU A 127 -17.02 37.14 -0.20
CA GLU A 127 -17.90 37.55 0.88
C GLU A 127 -19.30 37.81 0.34
N PHE A 128 -20.30 37.44 1.11
CA PHE A 128 -21.69 37.58 0.76
C PHE A 128 -22.56 37.59 2.03
N PRO A 129 -23.74 38.23 2.00
CA PRO A 129 -24.71 38.10 3.07
C PRO A 129 -25.33 36.70 3.05
N THR A 130 -25.68 36.20 4.23
CA THR A 130 -26.45 34.97 4.43
C THR A 130 -27.57 35.19 5.43
N GLU A 131 -28.66 34.44 5.25
CA GLU A 131 -29.70 34.27 6.25
C GLU A 131 -29.43 33.04 7.14
N GLU A 132 -30.20 32.92 8.22
CA GLU A 132 -30.06 31.80 9.16
C GLU A 132 -30.34 30.46 8.48
N GLY A 133 -29.38 29.54 8.54
CA GLY A 133 -29.47 28.22 7.91
C GLY A 133 -29.29 28.25 6.39
N GLU A 134 -28.88 29.38 5.81
CA GLU A 134 -28.69 29.47 4.37
C GLU A 134 -27.53 28.58 3.90
N VAL A 135 -27.77 27.83 2.82
CA VAL A 135 -26.81 26.91 2.23
C VAL A 135 -26.08 27.56 1.06
N VAL A 136 -24.75 27.50 1.09
CA VAL A 136 -23.87 27.90 -0.01
C VAL A 136 -23.04 26.71 -0.46
N LEU A 137 -22.96 26.50 -1.76
CA LEU A 137 -22.23 25.40 -2.38
C LEU A 137 -20.97 25.90 -3.06
N LEU A 138 -19.92 25.06 -3.01
CA LEU A 138 -18.70 25.21 -3.79
C LEU A 138 -18.42 23.88 -4.46
N LYS A 139 -18.38 23.85 -5.79
CA LYS A 139 -17.88 22.68 -6.52
C LYS A 139 -16.56 23.00 -7.19
N ALA A 140 -15.68 22.02 -7.29
CA ALA A 140 -14.40 22.19 -7.96
C ALA A 140 -14.02 20.94 -8.76
N GLY A 141 -13.53 21.14 -9.98
CA GLY A 141 -12.83 20.13 -10.76
C GLY A 141 -11.34 20.37 -10.71
N ILE A 142 -10.57 19.29 -10.75
CA ILE A 142 -9.11 19.30 -10.82
C ILE A 142 -8.61 18.60 -12.07
N SER A 143 -7.39 18.93 -12.47
CA SER A 143 -6.63 18.25 -13.52
C SER A 143 -5.14 18.40 -13.21
N PHE A 144 -4.33 17.43 -13.61
CA PHE A 144 -2.86 17.56 -13.59
C PHE A 144 -2.29 17.90 -14.98
N VAL A 145 -3.17 18.25 -15.92
CA VAL A 145 -2.84 18.53 -17.32
C VAL A 145 -3.11 19.99 -17.67
N SER A 146 -4.32 20.49 -17.39
CA SER A 146 -4.71 21.85 -17.80
C SER A 146 -5.96 22.40 -17.10
N ILE A 147 -6.15 23.72 -17.16
CA ILE A 147 -7.41 24.39 -16.74
C ILE A 147 -8.60 23.87 -17.56
N ALA A 148 -8.41 23.66 -18.87
CA ALA A 148 -9.46 23.13 -19.74
C ALA A 148 -9.90 21.72 -19.31
N GLY A 149 -8.94 20.87 -18.92
CA GLY A 149 -9.20 19.55 -18.33
C GLY A 149 -10.00 19.66 -17.02
N ALA A 150 -9.57 20.53 -16.10
CA ALA A 150 -10.28 20.75 -14.83
C ALA A 150 -11.74 21.19 -15.04
N ARG A 151 -12.00 22.10 -15.99
CA ARG A 151 -13.37 22.51 -16.37
C ARG A 151 -14.17 21.35 -16.98
N ALA A 152 -13.59 20.60 -17.90
CA ALA A 152 -14.26 19.49 -18.58
C ALA A 152 -14.62 18.38 -17.59
N ASN A 153 -13.69 18.05 -16.68
CA ASN A 153 -13.89 17.12 -15.59
C ASN A 153 -15.09 17.54 -14.72
N LEU A 154 -15.13 18.81 -14.26
CA LEU A 154 -16.23 19.33 -13.45
C LEU A 154 -17.58 19.29 -14.17
N ALA A 155 -17.60 19.74 -15.43
CA ALA A 155 -18.83 19.80 -16.22
C ALA A 155 -19.42 18.40 -16.47
N ALA A 156 -18.57 17.40 -16.66
CA ALA A 156 -19.00 16.02 -16.88
C ALA A 156 -19.47 15.33 -15.58
N GLU A 157 -18.79 15.54 -14.45
CA GLU A 157 -19.08 14.82 -13.21
C GLU A 157 -20.14 15.50 -12.34
N ILE A 158 -20.20 16.84 -12.31
CA ILE A 158 -21.12 17.61 -11.44
C ILE A 158 -21.77 18.77 -12.22
N PRO A 159 -22.66 18.50 -13.18
CA PRO A 159 -23.31 19.56 -13.97
C PRO A 159 -24.29 20.41 -13.14
N ASP A 160 -25.10 19.78 -12.27
CA ASP A 160 -26.35 20.38 -11.76
C ASP A 160 -26.26 21.12 -10.40
N ASN A 161 -25.07 21.30 -9.81
CA ASN A 161 -24.88 21.88 -8.45
C ASN A 161 -25.69 21.19 -7.34
N ASP A 162 -26.00 19.90 -7.49
CA ASP A 162 -26.81 19.15 -6.52
C ASP A 162 -25.91 18.29 -5.60
N PHE A 163 -25.74 18.76 -4.37
CA PHE A 163 -24.92 18.06 -3.37
C PHE A 163 -25.48 16.67 -3.03
N ASP A 164 -26.79 16.55 -2.83
CA ASP A 164 -27.40 15.32 -2.36
C ASP A 164 -27.37 14.24 -3.46
N LYS A 165 -27.53 14.64 -4.72
CA LYS A 165 -27.32 13.76 -5.89
C LYS A 165 -25.88 13.27 -5.98
N VAL A 166 -24.89 14.15 -5.87
CA VAL A 166 -23.46 13.75 -5.91
C VAL A 166 -23.11 12.84 -4.74
N HIS A 167 -23.64 13.13 -3.54
CA HIS A 167 -23.45 12.28 -2.36
C HIS A 167 -24.06 10.88 -2.58
N GLN A 168 -25.29 10.79 -3.09
CA GLN A 168 -25.94 9.50 -3.39
C GLN A 168 -25.18 8.72 -4.47
N GLN A 169 -24.75 9.38 -5.55
CA GLN A 169 -23.94 8.75 -6.61
C GLN A 169 -22.61 8.24 -6.07
N SER A 170 -21.94 9.02 -5.22
CA SER A 170 -20.69 8.62 -4.56
C SER A 170 -20.89 7.40 -3.65
N ARG A 171 -21.97 7.39 -2.86
CA ARG A 171 -22.35 6.23 -2.03
C ARG A 171 -22.61 4.97 -2.86
N ALA A 172 -23.31 5.10 -3.99
CA ALA A 172 -23.57 3.99 -4.90
C ALA A 172 -22.29 3.48 -5.58
N ALA A 173 -21.40 4.38 -6.00
CA ALA A 173 -20.10 4.03 -6.58
C ALA A 173 -19.23 3.25 -5.57
N TRP A 174 -19.17 3.72 -4.32
CA TRP A 174 -18.47 3.01 -3.25
C TRP A 174 -19.07 1.64 -2.96
N ALA A 175 -20.41 1.53 -2.84
CA ALA A 175 -21.08 0.25 -2.63
C ALA A 175 -20.77 -0.75 -3.75
N LYS A 176 -20.68 -0.30 -5.00
CA LYS A 176 -20.25 -1.13 -6.14
C LYS A 176 -18.77 -1.54 -6.02
N ALA A 177 -17.88 -0.60 -5.70
CA ALA A 177 -16.43 -0.85 -5.64
C ALA A 177 -16.03 -1.85 -4.55
N ILE A 178 -16.61 -1.73 -3.35
CA ILE A 178 -16.33 -2.66 -2.23
C ILE A 178 -17.16 -3.96 -2.31
N GLY A 179 -18.22 -3.99 -3.13
CA GLY A 179 -19.08 -5.16 -3.33
C GLY A 179 -18.42 -6.33 -4.08
N CYS A 180 -17.14 -6.21 -4.45
CA CYS A 180 -16.33 -7.30 -4.99
C CYS A 180 -16.13 -8.46 -3.98
N MET A 181 -16.30 -8.19 -2.68
CA MET A 181 -16.34 -9.22 -1.64
C MET A 181 -17.49 -8.96 -0.67
N THR A 182 -18.12 -10.03 -0.19
CA THR A 182 -19.19 -9.95 0.82
C THR A 182 -18.98 -10.98 1.92
N VAL A 183 -19.37 -10.63 3.15
CA VAL A 183 -19.22 -11.47 4.34
C VAL A 183 -20.54 -11.69 5.07
N GLU A 184 -20.71 -12.88 5.66
CA GLU A 184 -21.80 -13.25 6.57
C GLU A 184 -21.20 -13.90 7.84
N GLY A 185 -21.87 -13.73 8.99
CA GLY A 185 -21.32 -14.16 10.30
C GLY A 185 -20.41 -13.10 10.94
N GLY A 186 -19.77 -13.47 12.06
CA GLY A 186 -18.98 -12.54 12.87
C GLY A 186 -19.80 -11.43 13.55
N THR A 187 -19.13 -10.53 14.27
CA THR A 187 -19.79 -9.37 14.91
C THR A 187 -19.98 -8.21 13.93
N LYS A 188 -20.86 -7.27 14.28
CA LYS A 188 -21.08 -6.05 13.48
C LYS A 188 -19.79 -5.22 13.36
N GLU A 189 -18.99 -5.16 14.41
CA GLU A 189 -17.72 -4.45 14.45
C GLU A 189 -16.71 -5.10 13.49
N GLN A 190 -16.64 -6.44 13.46
CA GLN A 190 -15.77 -7.18 12.52
C GLN A 190 -16.19 -6.94 11.06
N GLN A 191 -17.50 -6.98 10.77
CA GLN A 191 -18.00 -6.66 9.43
C GLN A 191 -17.69 -5.20 9.06
N THR A 192 -17.86 -4.26 10.00
CA THR A 192 -17.54 -2.84 9.79
C THR A 192 -16.06 -2.65 9.50
N ALA A 193 -15.17 -3.29 10.26
CA ALA A 193 -13.73 -3.28 10.01
C ALA A 193 -13.40 -3.85 8.62
N PHE A 194 -14.03 -4.97 8.22
CA PHE A 194 -13.79 -5.60 6.91
C PHE A 194 -14.18 -4.70 5.73
N TYR A 195 -15.38 -4.09 5.77
CA TYR A 195 -15.80 -3.18 4.71
C TYR A 195 -15.04 -1.84 4.74
N THR A 196 -14.53 -1.42 5.90
CA THR A 196 -13.64 -0.26 6.02
C THR A 196 -12.28 -0.55 5.40
N ALA A 197 -11.73 -1.75 5.63
CA ALA A 197 -10.52 -2.22 4.97
C ALA A 197 -10.68 -2.27 3.44
N LEU A 198 -11.81 -2.79 2.93
CA LEU A 198 -12.12 -2.77 1.50
C LEU A 198 -12.18 -1.35 0.93
N TYR A 199 -12.71 -0.40 1.72
CA TYR A 199 -12.72 1.01 1.36
C TYR A 199 -11.29 1.57 1.27
N HIS A 200 -10.46 1.40 2.31
CA HIS A 200 -9.06 1.89 2.32
C HIS A 200 -8.23 1.31 1.16
N TRP A 201 -8.30 0.00 0.94
CA TRP A 201 -7.60 -0.68 -0.15
C TRP A 201 -8.04 -0.21 -1.55
N ARG A 202 -9.27 0.32 -1.71
CA ARG A 202 -9.78 0.84 -2.99
C ARG A 202 -9.46 2.32 -3.24
N ILE A 203 -8.84 3.04 -2.30
CA ILE A 203 -8.49 4.45 -2.48
C ILE A 203 -7.36 4.60 -3.52
N ASP A 204 -6.34 3.75 -3.43
CA ASP A 204 -5.14 3.79 -4.26
C ASP A 204 -4.83 2.40 -4.86
N PRO A 205 -4.14 2.33 -6.02
CA PRO A 205 -3.56 3.43 -6.79
C PRO A 205 -4.63 4.26 -7.52
N ARG A 206 -4.57 5.59 -7.34
CA ARG A 206 -5.55 6.52 -7.91
C ARG A 206 -5.29 6.84 -9.38
N ILE A 207 -6.36 7.26 -10.05
CA ILE A 207 -6.34 7.73 -11.43
C ILE A 207 -5.52 9.03 -11.51
N PHE A 208 -4.66 9.11 -12.51
CA PHE A 208 -3.77 10.25 -12.79
C PHE A 208 -3.90 10.75 -14.25
N SER A 209 -5.07 10.51 -14.85
CA SER A 209 -5.47 11.00 -16.18
C SER A 209 -6.79 11.76 -16.05
N ASP A 210 -7.01 12.76 -16.89
CA ASP A 210 -8.32 13.43 -17.02
C ASP A 210 -9.36 12.49 -17.66
N LEU A 211 -10.64 12.88 -17.67
CA LEU A 211 -11.71 12.07 -18.28
C LEU A 211 -11.52 11.84 -19.78
N ASN A 212 -10.87 12.78 -20.47
CA ASN A 212 -10.51 12.60 -21.89
C ASN A 212 -9.37 11.60 -22.07
N GLY A 213 -8.71 11.18 -20.99
CA GLY A 213 -7.61 10.23 -20.92
C GLY A 213 -6.22 10.86 -20.97
N ASP A 214 -6.10 12.18 -21.15
CA ASP A 214 -4.80 12.86 -21.14
C ASP A 214 -4.19 12.83 -19.74
N TYR A 215 -2.86 12.74 -19.65
CA TYR A 215 -2.15 12.66 -18.37
C TYR A 215 -0.80 13.39 -18.40
N PRO A 216 -0.30 13.87 -17.24
CA PRO A 216 1.07 14.32 -17.14
C PRO A 216 2.04 13.13 -17.21
N GLY A 217 2.99 13.19 -18.11
CA GLY A 217 4.06 12.21 -18.26
C GLY A 217 5.22 12.43 -17.30
N GLY A 218 6.06 11.40 -17.17
CA GLY A 218 7.31 11.48 -16.39
C GLY A 218 8.35 12.44 -16.99
N ASP A 219 8.21 12.77 -18.27
CA ASP A 219 9.06 13.74 -18.98
C ASP A 219 8.60 15.20 -18.83
N GLY A 220 7.59 15.45 -17.98
CA GLY A 220 7.00 16.77 -17.75
C GLY A 220 6.09 17.26 -18.88
N LYS A 221 5.75 16.41 -19.85
CA LYS A 221 4.83 16.74 -20.96
C LYS A 221 3.45 16.14 -20.75
N VAL A 222 2.47 16.67 -21.47
CA VAL A 222 1.14 16.04 -21.56
C VAL A 222 1.19 14.92 -22.57
N HIS A 223 0.70 13.75 -22.18
CA HIS A 223 0.53 12.59 -23.05
C HIS A 223 -0.95 12.35 -23.31
N PRO A 224 -1.34 12.00 -24.54
CA PRO A 224 -2.74 11.77 -24.88
C PRO A 224 -3.23 10.44 -24.30
N LYS A 225 -4.56 10.28 -24.26
CA LYS A 225 -5.24 9.03 -23.91
C LYS A 225 -4.58 7.78 -24.52
N LYS A 226 -4.42 6.76 -23.67
CA LYS A 226 -4.02 5.40 -24.03
C LYS A 226 -5.18 4.42 -23.83
N ASP A 227 -4.96 3.17 -24.21
CA ASP A 227 -5.86 2.03 -24.00
C ASP A 227 -5.83 1.45 -22.57
N PHE A 228 -5.41 2.26 -21.60
CA PHE A 228 -5.46 1.96 -20.15
C PHE A 228 -5.66 3.25 -19.35
N THR A 229 -5.98 3.11 -18.06
CA THR A 229 -6.06 4.25 -17.16
C THR A 229 -4.70 4.51 -16.52
N LYS A 230 -4.10 5.68 -16.77
CA LYS A 230 -2.87 6.09 -16.08
C LYS A 230 -3.14 6.24 -14.59
N ARG A 231 -2.30 5.63 -13.77
CA ARG A 231 -2.35 5.64 -12.30
C ARG A 231 -1.05 6.16 -11.69
N THR A 232 -1.17 6.57 -10.44
CA THR A 232 -0.06 7.00 -9.56
C THR A 232 -0.31 6.47 -8.14
N ILE A 233 0.66 6.67 -7.25
CA ILE A 233 0.72 6.14 -5.87
C ILE A 233 0.99 4.64 -5.90
N PHE A 234 2.26 4.29 -6.05
CA PHE A 234 2.73 2.91 -5.88
C PHE A 234 3.66 2.86 -4.69
N SER A 235 3.13 2.53 -3.50
CA SER A 235 3.90 2.29 -2.26
C SER A 235 4.54 0.90 -2.30
N GLY A 236 5.47 0.72 -3.25
CA GLY A 236 5.81 -0.59 -3.76
C GLY A 236 6.28 -1.57 -2.71
N TRP A 237 7.08 -1.13 -1.72
CA TRP A 237 7.62 -1.97 -0.64
C TRP A 237 6.53 -2.63 0.23
N ASP A 238 5.36 -2.02 0.29
CA ASP A 238 4.24 -2.47 1.11
C ASP A 238 3.30 -3.33 0.27
N VAL A 239 2.78 -2.72 -0.81
CA VAL A 239 1.60 -3.20 -1.53
C VAL A 239 1.83 -4.50 -2.30
N TYR A 240 3.09 -4.85 -2.63
CA TYR A 240 3.38 -6.11 -3.32
C TYR A 240 3.04 -7.35 -2.47
N ARG A 241 2.99 -7.19 -1.13
CA ARG A 241 2.87 -8.30 -0.16
C ARG A 241 1.44 -8.82 -0.03
N SER A 242 0.44 -7.94 -0.01
CA SER A 242 -0.99 -8.32 0.13
C SER A 242 -1.92 -7.54 -0.81
N ALA A 243 -1.69 -6.24 -1.01
CA ALA A 243 -2.60 -5.41 -1.80
C ALA A 243 -2.65 -5.82 -3.28
N PHE A 244 -1.52 -6.07 -3.92
CA PHE A 244 -1.48 -6.60 -5.29
C PHE A 244 -1.99 -8.04 -5.40
N PRO A 245 -1.60 -8.98 -4.52
CA PRO A 245 -2.25 -10.29 -4.44
C PRO A 245 -3.78 -10.23 -4.41
N LEU A 246 -4.36 -9.35 -3.59
CA LEU A 246 -5.81 -9.13 -3.56
C LEU A 246 -6.32 -8.52 -4.87
N MET A 247 -5.63 -7.52 -5.44
CA MET A 247 -5.99 -6.93 -6.74
C MET A 247 -6.03 -8.00 -7.84
N THR A 248 -5.07 -8.93 -7.91
CA THR A 248 -5.08 -9.97 -8.94
C THR A 248 -6.27 -10.94 -8.86
N LEU A 249 -6.99 -10.98 -7.74
CA LEU A 249 -8.20 -11.79 -7.56
C LEU A 249 -9.49 -11.03 -7.93
N VAL A 250 -9.62 -9.77 -7.49
CA VAL A 250 -10.90 -9.04 -7.51
C VAL A 250 -10.83 -7.64 -8.14
N ALA A 251 -9.66 -7.24 -8.64
CA ALA A 251 -9.40 -5.99 -9.36
C ALA A 251 -8.21 -6.08 -10.35
N PRO A 252 -8.09 -7.14 -11.17
CA PRO A 252 -6.92 -7.38 -12.02
C PRO A 252 -6.68 -6.25 -13.04
N GLU A 253 -7.71 -5.52 -13.44
CA GLU A 253 -7.61 -4.33 -14.28
C GLU A 253 -6.78 -3.21 -13.63
N ILE A 254 -6.91 -3.01 -12.31
CA ILE A 254 -6.16 -1.99 -11.57
C ILE A 254 -4.69 -2.37 -11.47
N ALA A 255 -4.40 -3.64 -11.21
CA ALA A 255 -3.03 -4.16 -11.20
C ALA A 255 -2.38 -3.97 -12.58
N ASN A 256 -3.11 -4.29 -13.66
CA ASN A 256 -2.64 -4.11 -15.02
C ASN A 256 -2.40 -2.63 -15.37
N ASP A 257 -3.34 -1.74 -15.04
CA ASP A 257 -3.19 -0.29 -15.20
C ASP A 257 -1.93 0.23 -14.48
N MET A 258 -1.66 -0.24 -13.26
CA MET A 258 -0.51 0.22 -12.48
C MET A 258 0.82 -0.27 -13.08
N ILE A 259 0.89 -1.53 -13.55
CA ILE A 259 2.06 -2.05 -14.27
C ILE A 259 2.32 -1.21 -15.53
N ARG A 260 1.28 -0.95 -16.34
CA ARG A 260 1.40 -0.09 -17.53
C ARG A 260 1.86 1.32 -17.18
N SER A 261 1.34 1.87 -16.08
CA SER A 261 1.70 3.20 -15.59
C SER A 261 3.19 3.32 -15.23
N GLN A 262 3.77 2.24 -14.68
CA GLN A 262 5.20 2.16 -14.32
C GLN A 262 6.09 1.93 -15.54
N ILE A 263 5.65 1.12 -16.51
CA ILE A 263 6.37 0.94 -17.78
C ILE A 263 6.46 2.27 -18.53
N GLU A 264 5.32 2.98 -18.68
CA GLU A 264 5.31 4.29 -19.32
C GLU A 264 6.15 5.30 -18.56
N LEU A 265 6.13 5.27 -17.23
CA LEU A 265 6.97 6.16 -16.43
C LEU A 265 8.46 5.92 -16.72
N ALA A 266 8.90 4.67 -16.68
CA ALA A 266 10.31 4.29 -16.93
C ALA A 266 10.78 4.64 -18.35
N GLU A 267 9.92 4.49 -19.35
CA GLU A 267 10.17 4.91 -20.73
C GLU A 267 10.30 6.44 -20.83
N GLN A 268 9.33 7.17 -20.28
CA GLN A 268 9.25 8.63 -20.42
C GLN A 268 10.38 9.34 -19.66
N THR A 269 10.77 8.85 -18.49
CA THR A 269 11.94 9.37 -17.75
C THR A 269 13.26 8.91 -18.33
N LYS A 270 13.25 7.92 -19.24
CA LYS A 270 14.43 7.24 -19.80
C LYS A 270 15.28 6.54 -18.75
N GLU A 271 14.71 6.25 -17.58
CA GLU A 271 15.40 5.48 -16.54
C GLU A 271 15.51 4.01 -16.95
N HIS A 272 14.51 3.48 -17.66
CA HIS A 272 14.40 2.07 -18.06
C HIS A 272 14.56 1.11 -16.86
N THR A 273 14.21 1.58 -15.67
CA THR A 273 14.16 0.85 -14.40
C THR A 273 12.90 1.26 -13.66
N PHE A 274 12.37 0.37 -12.82
CA PHE A 274 11.17 0.65 -12.05
C PHE A 274 11.49 1.41 -10.76
N GLU A 275 10.61 2.36 -10.44
CA GLU A 275 10.62 3.02 -9.15
C GLU A 275 10.06 2.09 -8.06
N ARG A 276 10.59 2.20 -6.85
CA ARG A 276 10.18 1.40 -5.69
C ARG A 276 9.02 2.04 -4.95
N TRP A 277 8.96 3.37 -4.91
CA TRP A 277 7.84 4.13 -4.36
C TRP A 277 7.57 5.34 -5.23
N GLU A 278 6.54 5.24 -6.07
CA GLU A 278 6.18 6.27 -7.04
C GLU A 278 5.06 7.17 -6.52
N LEU A 279 5.30 8.49 -6.56
CA LEU A 279 4.35 9.53 -6.19
C LEU A 279 4.33 10.62 -7.26
N PHE A 280 3.23 10.77 -7.99
CA PHE A 280 3.06 11.77 -9.05
C PHE A 280 4.23 11.79 -10.06
N ASN A 281 4.56 10.62 -10.62
CA ASN A 281 5.69 10.34 -11.52
C ASN A 281 7.10 10.50 -10.90
N ALA A 282 7.22 10.71 -9.59
CA ALA A 282 8.52 10.87 -8.96
C ALA A 282 9.20 9.54 -8.63
N TYR A 283 10.50 9.46 -8.95
CA TYR A 283 11.41 8.42 -8.47
C TYR A 283 11.95 8.81 -7.09
N SER A 284 11.23 8.44 -6.05
CA SER A 284 11.56 8.83 -4.67
C SER A 284 12.69 8.00 -4.06
N GLY A 285 12.85 6.76 -4.52
CA GLY A 285 13.79 5.79 -3.98
C GLY A 285 13.39 5.18 -2.64
N CYS A 286 12.22 5.53 -2.09
CA CYS A 286 11.63 4.88 -0.92
C CYS A 286 11.02 3.52 -1.34
N MET A 287 10.84 2.50 -0.52
CA MET A 287 11.79 2.05 0.51
C MET A 287 12.88 1.19 -0.15
N ILE A 288 12.93 -0.11 0.13
CA ILE A 288 13.97 -1.03 -0.34
C ILE A 288 13.42 -2.08 -1.32
N GLY A 289 14.28 -3.01 -1.78
CA GLY A 289 13.86 -4.09 -2.68
C GLY A 289 13.65 -3.61 -4.12
N ASN A 290 12.89 -4.40 -4.90
CA ASN A 290 12.52 -4.15 -6.31
C ASN A 290 11.06 -4.63 -6.52
N PRO A 291 10.09 -4.04 -5.81
CA PRO A 291 8.74 -4.60 -5.65
C PRO A 291 7.95 -4.77 -6.95
N MET A 292 8.14 -3.86 -7.92
CA MET A 292 7.48 -3.97 -9.24
C MET A 292 7.87 -5.25 -9.99
N VAL A 293 9.06 -5.80 -9.76
CA VAL A 293 9.49 -7.09 -10.33
C VAL A 293 8.61 -8.24 -9.80
N SER A 294 8.32 -8.24 -8.49
CA SER A 294 7.40 -9.22 -7.89
C SER A 294 5.98 -9.05 -8.40
N VAL A 295 5.50 -7.80 -8.52
CA VAL A 295 4.16 -7.50 -9.06
C VAL A 295 4.00 -7.99 -10.50
N ILE A 296 4.97 -7.73 -11.37
CA ILE A 296 4.94 -8.15 -12.78
C ILE A 296 5.00 -9.68 -12.88
N SER A 297 5.91 -10.32 -12.16
CA SER A 297 6.04 -11.79 -12.13
C SER A 297 4.73 -12.45 -11.68
N ASP A 298 4.17 -12.00 -10.56
CA ASP A 298 2.92 -12.53 -10.02
C ASP A 298 1.74 -12.34 -10.99
N ALA A 299 1.59 -11.14 -11.56
CA ALA A 299 0.54 -10.87 -12.54
C ALA A 299 0.71 -11.74 -13.80
N TYR A 300 1.92 -11.84 -14.35
CA TYR A 300 2.21 -12.62 -15.55
C TYR A 300 1.89 -14.11 -15.37
N LEU A 301 2.36 -14.70 -14.27
CA LEU A 301 2.11 -16.12 -13.95
C LEU A 301 0.63 -16.44 -13.71
N LYS A 302 -0.15 -15.44 -13.31
CA LYS A 302 -1.62 -15.51 -13.17
C LYS A 302 -2.36 -15.25 -14.50
N GLY A 303 -1.66 -14.96 -15.59
CA GLY A 303 -2.24 -14.65 -16.89
C GLY A 303 -2.69 -13.18 -17.05
N ILE A 304 -2.34 -12.31 -16.10
CA ILE A 304 -2.63 -10.86 -16.14
C ILE A 304 -1.45 -10.16 -16.83
N SER A 305 -1.54 -10.05 -18.15
CA SER A 305 -0.43 -9.60 -19.01
C SER A 305 -0.87 -8.64 -20.13
N ARG A 306 -1.94 -7.86 -19.92
CA ARG A 306 -2.44 -6.87 -20.90
C ARG A 306 -1.56 -5.60 -20.89
N TYR A 307 -0.24 -5.76 -21.03
CA TYR A 307 0.80 -4.72 -21.07
C TYR A 307 1.97 -5.16 -21.99
N ASP A 308 2.93 -4.26 -22.25
CA ASP A 308 4.13 -4.60 -23.02
C ASP A 308 5.08 -5.48 -22.18
N VAL A 309 4.90 -6.80 -22.28
CA VAL A 309 5.67 -7.79 -21.52
C VAL A 309 7.18 -7.72 -21.84
N ALA A 310 7.55 -7.38 -23.08
CA ALA A 310 8.95 -7.32 -23.47
C ALA A 310 9.66 -6.17 -22.76
N LYS A 311 9.06 -4.97 -22.75
CA LYS A 311 9.58 -3.83 -21.97
C LYS A 311 9.53 -4.08 -20.47
N ALA A 312 8.44 -4.68 -19.98
CA ALA A 312 8.31 -5.02 -18.57
C ALA A 312 9.47 -5.91 -18.10
N TYR A 313 9.82 -6.93 -18.89
CA TYR A 313 10.93 -7.82 -18.62
C TYR A 313 12.28 -7.09 -18.71
N GLU A 314 12.52 -6.32 -19.78
CA GLU A 314 13.75 -5.54 -19.95
C GLU A 314 14.00 -4.63 -18.74
N TYR A 315 12.99 -3.88 -18.31
CA TYR A 315 13.11 -2.97 -17.18
C TYR A 315 13.26 -3.71 -15.86
N ALA A 316 12.66 -4.90 -15.70
CA ALA A 316 12.89 -5.74 -14.53
C ALA A 316 14.35 -6.22 -14.43
N VAL A 317 14.92 -6.67 -15.55
CA VAL A 317 16.35 -7.02 -15.66
C VAL A 317 17.23 -5.83 -15.32
N ASN A 318 17.01 -4.68 -15.97
CA ASN A 318 17.76 -3.45 -15.72
C ASN A 318 17.69 -3.03 -14.24
N THR A 319 16.52 -3.17 -13.63
CA THR A 319 16.28 -2.82 -12.22
C THR A 319 17.08 -3.74 -11.31
N CYS A 320 16.97 -5.05 -11.45
CA CYS A 320 17.71 -6.01 -10.62
C CYS A 320 19.24 -5.91 -10.80
N ASP A 321 19.72 -5.61 -12.02
CA ASP A 321 21.15 -5.50 -12.30
C ASP A 321 21.76 -4.18 -11.81
N ARG A 322 21.00 -3.06 -11.85
CA ARG A 322 21.44 -1.76 -11.34
C ARG A 322 21.23 -1.62 -9.82
N ILE A 323 20.16 -2.19 -9.30
CA ILE A 323 19.70 -2.05 -7.91
C ILE A 323 19.61 -3.44 -7.29
N GLY A 324 20.75 -3.92 -6.78
CA GLY A 324 20.87 -5.25 -6.21
C GLY A 324 22.18 -5.42 -5.43
N PRO A 325 22.47 -6.64 -4.94
CA PRO A 325 23.63 -6.92 -4.08
C PRO A 325 24.99 -6.84 -4.83
N GLY A 326 24.97 -6.56 -6.12
CA GLY A 326 26.18 -6.53 -6.96
C GLY A 326 26.94 -7.86 -6.94
N LYS A 327 28.27 -7.79 -7.02
CA LYS A 327 29.15 -8.97 -7.14
C LYS A 327 29.31 -9.77 -5.84
N LEU A 328 28.96 -9.19 -4.69
CA LEU A 328 29.10 -9.85 -3.39
C LEU A 328 28.03 -10.91 -3.14
N GLY A 329 26.89 -10.83 -3.84
CA GLY A 329 25.74 -11.71 -3.62
C GLY A 329 24.95 -11.40 -2.35
N TYR A 330 25.35 -10.39 -1.58
CA TYR A 330 24.63 -9.77 -0.47
C TYR A 330 24.91 -8.27 -0.42
N ASP A 331 24.06 -7.49 0.25
CA ASP A 331 24.29 -6.08 0.52
C ASP A 331 25.05 -5.88 1.85
N PRO A 332 26.27 -5.30 1.84
CA PRO A 332 27.05 -5.10 3.05
C PRO A 332 26.31 -4.34 4.13
N ALA A 333 26.42 -4.82 5.37
CA ALA A 333 25.77 -4.26 6.55
C ALA A 333 24.22 -4.21 6.48
N ASN A 334 23.57 -4.87 5.51
CA ASN A 334 22.12 -4.77 5.31
C ASN A 334 21.46 -6.13 4.97
N LEU A 335 20.82 -6.72 5.98
CA LEU A 335 20.06 -7.97 5.87
C LEU A 335 18.75 -7.77 5.12
N SER A 336 18.01 -6.68 5.37
CA SER A 336 16.72 -6.45 4.71
C SER A 336 16.88 -6.33 3.20
N ASN A 337 17.84 -5.53 2.72
CA ASN A 337 18.15 -5.45 1.29
C ASN A 337 18.51 -6.82 0.71
N THR A 338 19.39 -7.57 1.38
CA THR A 338 19.83 -8.88 0.89
C THR A 338 18.66 -9.86 0.74
N THR A 339 17.78 -9.93 1.74
CA THR A 339 16.63 -10.85 1.76
C THR A 339 15.53 -10.43 0.77
N GLU A 340 15.28 -9.13 0.60
CA GLU A 340 14.31 -8.66 -0.38
C GLU A 340 14.82 -8.79 -1.82
N TYR A 341 16.09 -8.46 -2.10
CA TYR A 341 16.68 -8.71 -3.42
C TYR A 341 16.64 -10.20 -3.79
N ALA A 342 16.82 -11.09 -2.81
CA ALA A 342 16.70 -12.53 -3.03
C ALA A 342 15.29 -12.91 -3.55
N LEU A 343 14.23 -12.38 -2.95
CA LEU A 343 12.86 -12.59 -3.43
C LEU A 343 12.63 -12.03 -4.83
N HIS A 344 13.09 -10.80 -5.11
CA HIS A 344 12.87 -10.19 -6.41
C HIS A 344 13.66 -10.88 -7.53
N HIS A 345 14.87 -11.37 -7.25
CA HIS A 345 15.61 -12.22 -8.18
C HIS A 345 14.89 -13.55 -8.43
N TRP A 346 14.30 -14.16 -7.40
CA TRP A 346 13.51 -15.38 -7.60
C TRP A 346 12.29 -15.11 -8.50
N ASN A 347 11.61 -13.97 -8.29
CA ASN A 347 10.49 -13.55 -9.15
C ASN A 347 10.94 -13.31 -10.60
N LEU A 348 12.07 -12.63 -10.81
CA LEU A 348 12.62 -12.45 -12.15
C LEU A 348 13.01 -13.78 -12.80
N ALA A 349 13.54 -14.74 -12.02
CA ALA A 349 13.82 -16.08 -12.50
C ALA A 349 12.54 -16.81 -12.95
N LYS A 350 11.45 -16.70 -12.18
CA LYS A 350 10.15 -17.28 -12.53
C LYS A 350 9.52 -16.64 -13.75
N LEU A 351 9.64 -15.33 -13.89
CA LEU A 351 9.22 -14.63 -15.09
C LEU A 351 10.05 -15.07 -16.32
N ALA A 352 11.37 -15.15 -16.18
CA ALA A 352 12.27 -15.59 -17.25
C ALA A 352 11.96 -17.03 -17.69
N GLU A 353 11.74 -17.95 -16.74
CA GLU A 353 11.33 -19.35 -16.98
C GLU A 353 10.03 -19.39 -17.79
N ALA A 354 8.99 -18.65 -17.35
CA ALA A 354 7.71 -18.60 -18.04
C ALA A 354 7.78 -17.97 -19.44
N MET A 355 8.81 -17.14 -19.70
CA MET A 355 9.07 -16.52 -21.00
C MET A 355 10.06 -17.32 -21.88
N GLY A 356 10.55 -18.48 -21.43
CA GLY A 356 11.52 -19.31 -22.17
C GLY A 356 12.93 -18.70 -22.24
N LYS A 357 13.32 -17.91 -21.25
CA LYS A 357 14.64 -17.27 -21.14
C LYS A 357 15.53 -18.02 -20.14
N ASP A 358 15.93 -19.23 -20.52
CA ASP A 358 16.54 -20.21 -19.61
C ASP A 358 17.84 -19.74 -18.93
N ASP A 359 18.71 -19.03 -19.66
CA ASP A 359 19.97 -18.51 -19.11
C ASP A 359 19.74 -17.44 -18.03
N ASP A 360 18.78 -16.54 -18.26
CA ASP A 360 18.39 -15.52 -17.29
C ASP A 360 17.73 -16.19 -16.08
N ALA A 361 16.83 -17.16 -16.31
CA ALA A 361 16.16 -17.91 -15.25
C ALA A 361 17.17 -18.59 -14.33
N LYS A 362 18.16 -19.28 -14.90
CA LYS A 362 19.26 -19.90 -14.13
C LYS A 362 20.08 -18.87 -13.35
N THR A 363 20.42 -17.75 -13.99
CA THR A 363 21.22 -16.69 -13.38
C THR A 363 20.52 -16.08 -12.17
N TYR A 364 19.26 -15.68 -12.32
CA TYR A 364 18.52 -15.04 -11.24
C TYR A 364 18.11 -16.02 -10.14
N LEU A 365 17.86 -17.30 -10.47
CA LEU A 365 17.64 -18.34 -9.46
C LEU A 365 18.90 -18.57 -8.61
N GLN A 366 20.10 -18.51 -9.21
CA GLN A 366 21.33 -18.57 -8.43
C GLN A 366 21.48 -17.34 -7.52
N ARG A 367 21.15 -16.14 -8.02
CA ARG A 367 21.19 -14.90 -7.23
C ARG A 367 20.15 -14.87 -6.10
N SER A 368 19.00 -15.54 -6.26
CA SER A 368 17.97 -15.61 -5.21
C SER A 368 18.41 -16.43 -3.99
N ALA A 369 19.49 -17.20 -4.09
CA ALA A 369 20.11 -17.87 -2.95
C ALA A 369 21.03 -16.94 -2.12
N GLY A 370 21.17 -15.66 -2.49
CA GLY A 370 22.06 -14.70 -1.84
C GLY A 370 21.84 -14.52 -0.33
N TYR A 371 20.61 -14.71 0.15
CA TYR A 371 20.30 -14.67 1.59
C TYR A 371 21.15 -15.65 2.42
N LYS A 372 21.54 -16.80 1.86
CA LYS A 372 22.39 -17.81 2.51
C LYS A 372 23.77 -17.25 2.89
N GLN A 373 24.24 -16.19 2.21
CA GLN A 373 25.52 -15.54 2.51
C GLN A 373 25.54 -14.84 3.88
N LEU A 374 24.38 -14.43 4.38
CA LEU A 374 24.23 -13.74 5.66
C LEU A 374 23.74 -14.66 6.78
N PHE A 375 23.60 -15.96 6.53
CA PHE A 375 23.31 -16.94 7.56
C PHE A 375 24.60 -17.40 8.23
N ASP A 376 24.70 -17.20 9.55
CA ASP A 376 25.82 -17.72 10.34
C ASP A 376 25.34 -18.90 11.20
N PRO A 377 25.77 -20.14 10.90
CA PRO A 377 25.33 -21.33 11.64
C PRO A 377 25.77 -21.34 13.11
N GLU A 378 26.79 -20.57 13.48
CA GLU A 378 27.31 -20.45 14.84
C GLU A 378 26.78 -19.20 15.57
N ALA A 379 25.80 -18.49 15.00
CA ALA A 379 25.14 -17.39 15.72
C ALA A 379 24.53 -17.88 17.02
N PRO A 380 24.92 -17.29 18.18
CA PRO A 380 24.32 -17.65 19.44
C PRO A 380 22.89 -17.12 19.48
N TRP A 381 21.95 -17.91 20.01
CA TRP A 381 20.56 -17.48 20.16
C TRP A 381 20.37 -16.64 21.43
N THR A 382 21.02 -15.47 21.46
CA THR A 382 20.82 -14.47 22.52
C THR A 382 19.92 -13.35 22.01
N TYR A 383 18.93 -12.94 22.80
CA TYR A 383 18.03 -11.85 22.41
C TYR A 383 18.73 -10.51 22.55
N ASP A 384 19.46 -10.33 23.66
CA ASP A 384 20.22 -9.12 23.96
C ASP A 384 21.73 -9.29 23.79
N LYS A 385 22.45 -8.15 23.74
CA LYS A 385 23.91 -8.09 23.60
C LYS A 385 24.67 -8.69 24.78
N ALA A 386 24.13 -8.59 26.00
CA ALA A 386 24.78 -9.12 27.19
C ALA A 386 24.59 -10.63 27.35
N GLY A 387 23.73 -11.26 26.53
CA GLY A 387 23.46 -12.69 26.58
C GLY A 387 22.68 -13.14 27.80
N LYS A 388 21.94 -12.23 28.45
CA LYS A 388 21.19 -12.54 29.68
C LYS A 388 19.89 -13.29 29.38
N ASP A 389 19.21 -12.93 28.30
CA ASP A 389 18.09 -13.70 27.74
C ASP A 389 18.60 -14.48 26.53
N SER A 390 18.53 -15.81 26.59
CA SER A 390 19.02 -16.69 25.55
C SER A 390 18.38 -18.08 25.57
N ARG A 391 18.52 -18.79 24.45
CA ARG A 391 18.21 -20.22 24.30
C ARG A 391 19.50 -20.92 23.86
N PRO A 392 20.42 -21.28 24.78
CA PRO A 392 21.74 -21.79 24.42
C PRO A 392 21.73 -23.11 23.62
N GLU A 393 20.61 -23.85 23.69
CA GLU A 393 20.33 -25.03 22.87
C GLU A 393 20.11 -24.72 21.38
N TRP A 394 19.81 -23.46 21.05
CA TRP A 394 19.61 -23.00 19.69
C TRP A 394 20.83 -22.22 19.19
N LYS A 395 21.13 -22.42 17.92
CA LYS A 395 22.14 -21.68 17.16
C LYS A 395 21.64 -21.40 15.75
N GLY A 396 22.39 -20.60 15.00
CA GLY A 396 22.14 -20.38 13.59
C GLY A 396 21.10 -19.30 13.37
N TRP A 397 21.56 -18.14 12.90
CA TRP A 397 20.70 -17.02 12.55
C TRP A 397 21.39 -16.08 11.56
N PHE A 398 20.59 -15.19 10.98
CA PHE A 398 21.10 -14.15 10.11
C PHE A 398 21.84 -13.07 10.89
N ARG A 399 22.93 -12.59 10.31
CA ARG A 399 23.69 -11.43 10.77
C ARG A 399 24.35 -10.76 9.58
N THR A 400 24.78 -9.52 9.75
CA THR A 400 25.34 -8.75 8.65
C THR A 400 26.85 -8.96 8.48
N LYS A 401 27.33 -8.79 7.24
CA LYS A 401 28.76 -8.75 6.89
C LYS A 401 29.14 -7.39 6.34
N ASP A 402 30.37 -6.96 6.59
CA ASP A 402 30.95 -5.84 5.86
C ASP A 402 31.27 -6.20 4.39
N LYS A 403 31.78 -5.23 3.65
CA LYS A 403 32.18 -5.40 2.23
C LYS A 403 33.35 -6.37 2.02
N ASN A 404 34.09 -6.72 3.07
CA ASN A 404 35.23 -7.64 3.05
C ASN A 404 34.82 -9.07 3.47
N GLY A 405 33.53 -9.30 3.72
CA GLY A 405 33.01 -10.59 4.18
C GLY A 405 33.18 -10.85 5.67
N GLN A 406 33.61 -9.85 6.45
CA GLN A 406 33.76 -9.97 7.90
C GLN A 406 32.41 -9.81 8.58
N TRP A 407 32.07 -10.73 9.49
CA TRP A 407 30.85 -10.62 10.28
C TRP A 407 30.87 -9.40 11.18
N ASP A 408 29.76 -8.68 11.23
CA ASP A 408 29.56 -7.64 12.23
C ASP A 408 29.54 -8.23 13.65
N PRO A 409 29.95 -7.46 14.68
CA PRO A 409 29.83 -7.88 16.06
C PRO A 409 28.40 -8.29 16.41
N TRP A 410 28.23 -9.46 17.01
CA TRP A 410 26.93 -9.94 17.46
C TRP A 410 26.38 -9.03 18.57
N THR A 411 25.13 -8.58 18.40
CA THR A 411 24.46 -7.68 19.36
C THR A 411 23.12 -8.23 19.85
N GLY A 412 22.81 -9.49 19.54
CA GLY A 412 21.55 -10.15 19.88
C GLY A 412 20.49 -10.07 18.77
N LEU A 413 19.51 -10.96 18.84
CA LEU A 413 18.41 -11.10 17.88
C LEU A 413 17.54 -9.83 17.80
N THR A 414 17.38 -9.10 18.91
CA THR A 414 16.54 -7.89 18.95
C THR A 414 17.24 -6.65 18.40
N SER A 415 18.42 -6.80 17.79
CA SER A 415 19.15 -5.71 17.16
C SER A 415 18.45 -5.25 15.88
N GLU A 416 18.29 -3.94 15.72
CA GLU A 416 17.82 -3.32 14.47
C GLU A 416 18.97 -3.09 13.46
N LYS A 417 20.23 -3.35 13.84
CA LYS A 417 21.38 -3.08 12.98
C LYS A 417 21.31 -3.93 11.70
N GLY A 418 21.19 -3.24 10.57
CA GLY A 418 21.13 -3.87 9.24
C GLY A 418 19.75 -4.41 8.86
N ALA A 419 18.73 -4.16 9.68
CA ALA A 419 17.33 -4.38 9.33
C ALA A 419 16.65 -3.02 9.10
N VAL A 420 15.72 -2.96 8.15
CA VAL A 420 14.94 -1.77 7.83
C VAL A 420 13.60 -1.86 8.56
N GLU A 421 13.41 -0.97 9.54
CA GLU A 421 12.22 -0.87 10.39
C GLU A 421 11.80 -2.17 11.10
N ALA A 422 12.78 -3.04 11.34
CA ALA A 422 12.61 -4.33 11.97
C ALA A 422 13.86 -4.69 12.80
N THR A 423 13.77 -5.75 13.58
CA THR A 423 14.94 -6.43 14.16
C THR A 423 15.45 -7.50 13.20
N ILE A 424 16.70 -7.95 13.39
CA ILE A 424 17.21 -9.11 12.66
C ILE A 424 16.42 -10.39 13.00
N TYR A 425 15.75 -10.47 14.16
CA TYR A 425 14.85 -11.58 14.49
C TYR A 425 13.59 -11.58 13.61
N GLN A 426 13.01 -10.40 13.36
CA GLN A 426 11.86 -10.25 12.47
C GLN A 426 12.26 -10.48 11.01
N GLN A 427 13.29 -9.78 10.55
CA GLN A 427 13.71 -9.80 9.14
C GLN A 427 14.22 -11.18 8.69
N GLY A 428 14.85 -11.96 9.58
CA GLY A 428 15.42 -13.27 9.24
C GLY A 428 14.39 -14.30 8.75
N TRP A 429 13.10 -14.06 8.99
CA TRP A 429 12.01 -14.90 8.45
C TRP A 429 11.64 -14.56 7.00
N PHE A 430 12.17 -13.48 6.43
CA PHE A 430 11.83 -13.01 5.09
C PHE A 430 12.57 -13.78 3.98
N VAL A 431 12.22 -15.06 3.80
CA VAL A 431 12.69 -15.90 2.68
C VAL A 431 11.50 -16.63 2.03
N PRO A 432 10.43 -15.93 1.62
CA PRO A 432 9.18 -16.56 1.18
C PRO A 432 9.34 -17.49 -0.02
N HIS A 433 10.35 -17.26 -0.86
CA HIS A 433 10.63 -18.02 -2.08
C HIS A 433 11.38 -19.34 -1.86
N ASP A 434 12.07 -19.52 -0.72
CA ASP A 434 12.87 -20.72 -0.40
C ASP A 434 12.69 -21.15 1.06
N ILE A 435 11.43 -21.37 1.47
CA ILE A 435 11.10 -21.87 2.82
C ILE A 435 11.76 -23.22 3.13
N PRO A 436 11.79 -24.22 2.21
CA PRO A 436 12.55 -25.45 2.44
C PRO A 436 14.04 -25.17 2.76
N GLY A 437 14.70 -24.29 2.00
CA GLY A 437 16.07 -23.90 2.28
C GLY A 437 16.25 -23.20 3.62
N LEU A 438 15.30 -22.37 4.05
CA LEU A 438 15.33 -21.75 5.39
C LEU A 438 15.13 -22.79 6.51
N ILE A 439 14.23 -23.76 6.31
CA ILE A 439 14.04 -24.89 7.25
C ILE A 439 15.34 -25.67 7.42
N ASP A 440 16.04 -25.97 6.32
CA ASP A 440 17.31 -26.70 6.35
C ASP A 440 18.39 -25.92 7.11
N LEU A 441 18.52 -24.61 6.85
CA LEU A 441 19.48 -23.75 7.56
C LEU A 441 19.23 -23.74 9.07
N LEU A 442 17.97 -23.74 9.50
CA LEU A 442 17.60 -23.67 10.92
C LEU A 442 17.67 -25.03 11.64
N GLY A 443 18.05 -26.11 10.95
CA GLY A 443 18.20 -27.43 11.55
C GLY A 443 16.96 -28.32 11.45
N GLY A 444 16.07 -28.04 10.50
CA GLY A 444 14.91 -28.86 10.18
C GLY A 444 13.59 -28.35 10.75
N LYS A 445 12.50 -29.01 10.31
CA LYS A 445 11.11 -28.58 10.50
C LYS A 445 10.72 -28.36 11.96
N ASN A 446 11.14 -29.23 12.87
CA ASN A 446 10.79 -29.13 14.29
C ASN A 446 11.42 -27.87 14.93
N VAL A 447 12.73 -27.66 14.72
CA VAL A 447 13.45 -26.49 15.25
C VAL A 447 12.92 -25.20 14.62
N PHE A 448 12.59 -25.23 13.32
CA PHE A 448 11.93 -24.11 12.65
C PHE A 448 10.63 -23.71 13.35
N VAL A 449 9.73 -24.67 13.61
CA VAL A 449 8.43 -24.42 14.25
C VAL A 449 8.61 -23.94 15.69
N GLU A 450 9.56 -24.49 16.45
CA GLU A 450 9.85 -24.06 17.82
C GLU A 450 10.35 -22.60 17.87
N LYS A 451 11.35 -22.26 17.06
CA LYS A 451 11.90 -20.89 16.95
C LYS A 451 10.83 -19.89 16.50
N LEU A 452 10.03 -20.26 15.50
CA LEU A 452 8.93 -19.42 15.02
C LEU A 452 7.85 -19.24 16.10
N THR A 453 7.55 -20.29 16.87
CA THR A 453 6.60 -20.20 17.99
C THR A 453 7.11 -19.26 19.08
N ASP A 454 8.40 -19.32 19.42
CA ASP A 454 9.00 -18.42 20.42
C ASP A 454 8.88 -16.94 20.03
N LEU A 455 9.05 -16.60 18.74
CA LEU A 455 8.80 -15.24 18.24
C LEU A 455 7.38 -14.75 18.58
N PHE A 456 6.36 -15.59 18.38
CA PHE A 456 4.98 -15.20 18.66
C PHE A 456 4.63 -15.23 20.15
N GLU A 457 5.15 -16.19 20.91
CA GLU A 457 4.88 -16.30 22.35
C GLU A 457 5.49 -15.15 23.16
N ARG A 458 6.54 -14.52 22.63
CA ARG A 458 7.17 -13.34 23.22
C ARG A 458 6.53 -12.01 22.78
N ALA A 459 5.66 -12.02 21.77
CA ALA A 459 5.00 -10.82 21.28
C ALA A 459 3.96 -10.29 22.30
N PRO A 460 3.86 -8.95 22.49
CA PRO A 460 2.83 -8.34 23.32
C PRO A 460 1.44 -8.45 22.66
N ASP A 461 0.44 -7.83 23.31
CA ASP A 461 -0.93 -7.75 22.81
C ASP A 461 -1.02 -7.13 21.40
N PHE A 462 -1.56 -7.89 20.43
CA PHE A 462 -1.71 -7.49 19.03
C PHE A 462 -2.72 -6.34 18.83
N ALA A 463 -3.59 -6.07 19.82
CA ALA A 463 -4.57 -4.99 19.75
C ALA A 463 -3.98 -3.59 19.98
N LYS A 464 -2.70 -3.51 20.40
CA LYS A 464 -2.07 -2.22 20.70
C LYS A 464 -1.39 -1.62 19.47
N PHE A 465 -1.63 -0.34 19.28
CA PHE A 465 -1.00 0.49 18.27
C PHE A 465 0.52 0.58 18.47
N SER A 466 1.29 0.42 17.39
CA SER A 466 2.74 0.63 17.34
C SER A 466 3.07 1.47 16.09
N SER A 467 2.86 2.79 16.12
CA SER A 467 3.31 3.67 15.02
C SER A 467 4.83 3.75 14.91
N VAL A 468 5.30 3.78 13.67
CA VAL A 468 6.72 3.92 13.32
C VAL A 468 7.17 5.39 13.34
N THR A 469 6.26 6.36 13.33
CA THR A 469 6.60 7.80 13.32
C THR A 469 6.09 8.55 14.55
N GLY A 470 6.79 8.42 15.68
CA GLY A 470 6.64 9.32 16.84
C GLY A 470 6.17 8.64 18.12
N HIS A 471 6.95 8.85 19.18
CA HIS A 471 6.71 8.62 20.60
C HIS A 471 5.26 8.27 21.02
N ASN A 472 4.94 6.97 21.15
CA ASN A 472 4.45 6.35 22.39
C ASN A 472 4.14 4.85 22.24
N GLU A 473 4.84 4.05 23.07
CA GLU A 473 4.38 2.84 23.77
C GLU A 473 3.84 1.63 22.99
N VAL A 474 4.68 1.01 22.15
CA VAL A 474 5.31 -0.33 22.38
C VAL A 474 5.82 -0.87 21.04
N ARG A 475 7.11 -0.64 20.72
CA ARG A 475 7.82 -1.46 19.71
C ARG A 475 8.16 -2.80 20.36
N THR A 476 7.64 -3.88 19.80
CA THR A 476 8.08 -5.23 20.16
C THR A 476 9.20 -5.68 19.22
N PRO A 477 10.32 -6.20 19.73
CA PRO A 477 11.37 -6.76 18.90
C PRO A 477 11.04 -8.16 18.34
N TYR A 478 9.87 -8.69 18.71
CA TYR A 478 9.35 -10.01 18.35
C TYR A 478 8.34 -9.89 17.19
N TYR A 479 7.22 -10.61 17.16
CA TYR A 479 6.22 -10.34 16.11
C TYR A 479 5.59 -8.94 16.29
N ASN A 480 5.69 -8.09 15.26
CA ASN A 480 5.09 -6.74 15.24
C ASN A 480 4.16 -6.59 14.04
N HIS A 481 2.84 -6.59 14.25
CA HIS A 481 1.88 -6.49 13.15
C HIS A 481 1.80 -5.10 12.51
N ALA A 482 2.26 -4.06 13.20
CA ALA A 482 2.16 -2.69 12.72
C ALA A 482 3.15 -2.36 11.59
N ASN A 483 3.95 -3.33 11.13
CA ASN A 483 4.89 -3.13 10.03
C ASN A 483 5.08 -4.42 9.19
N GLU A 484 5.23 -4.21 7.89
CA GLU A 484 5.18 -5.15 6.79
C GLU A 484 6.20 -6.30 6.81
N PRO A 485 7.42 -6.17 7.36
CA PRO A 485 8.37 -7.28 7.44
C PRO A 485 7.80 -8.50 8.18
N CYS A 486 6.84 -8.30 9.08
CA CYS A 486 6.22 -9.39 9.85
C CYS A 486 5.00 -10.03 9.17
N HIS A 487 4.45 -9.45 8.09
CA HIS A 487 3.15 -9.87 7.54
C HIS A 487 3.13 -11.29 6.98
N LEU A 488 4.29 -11.78 6.50
CA LEU A 488 4.49 -13.15 6.02
C LEU A 488 4.48 -14.19 7.14
N ILE A 489 5.05 -13.84 8.28
CA ILE A 489 5.51 -14.77 9.31
C ILE A 489 4.43 -15.79 9.78
N PRO A 490 3.14 -15.41 10.00
CA PRO A 490 2.12 -16.35 10.47
C PRO A 490 1.88 -17.53 9.52
N PHE A 491 2.09 -17.31 8.22
CA PHE A 491 1.84 -18.28 7.17
C PHE A 491 2.98 -19.28 7.00
N LEU A 492 4.13 -19.03 7.61
CA LEU A 492 5.26 -19.94 7.59
C LEU A 492 4.97 -21.25 8.33
N PHE A 493 4.05 -21.27 9.31
CA PHE A 493 3.64 -22.50 9.95
C PHE A 493 2.93 -23.47 8.98
N ASN A 494 2.10 -22.97 8.05
CA ASN A 494 1.52 -23.81 6.99
C ASN A 494 2.63 -24.47 6.15
N ARG A 495 3.62 -23.69 5.71
CA ARG A 495 4.78 -24.18 4.93
C ARG A 495 5.66 -25.16 5.73
N ALA A 496 5.69 -25.00 7.05
CA ALA A 496 6.36 -25.90 7.98
C ALA A 496 5.43 -26.99 8.53
N GLY A 497 4.30 -27.28 7.87
CA GLY A 497 3.38 -28.38 8.20
C GLY A 497 2.84 -28.37 9.63
N ALA A 498 2.65 -27.19 10.20
CA ALA A 498 2.02 -26.95 11.49
C ALA A 498 0.82 -25.99 11.35
N PRO A 499 -0.17 -26.26 10.47
CA PRO A 499 -1.19 -25.29 10.08
C PRO A 499 -2.09 -24.82 11.22
N TRP A 500 -2.23 -25.61 12.29
CA TRP A 500 -2.96 -25.18 13.49
C TRP A 500 -2.31 -23.98 14.18
N LEU A 501 -1.01 -23.73 14.00
CA LEU A 501 -0.33 -22.55 14.54
C LEU A 501 -0.61 -21.30 13.70
N THR A 502 -0.68 -21.41 12.36
CA THR A 502 -1.17 -20.31 11.51
C THR A 502 -2.58 -19.89 11.97
N GLN A 503 -3.46 -20.87 12.17
CA GLN A 503 -4.83 -20.62 12.64
C GLN A 503 -4.86 -19.93 14.01
N LYS A 504 -4.08 -20.41 14.98
CA LYS A 504 -3.95 -19.80 16.32
C LYS A 504 -3.52 -18.33 16.23
N TRP A 505 -2.47 -18.04 15.47
CA TRP A 505 -1.86 -16.70 15.47
C TRP A 505 -2.63 -15.71 14.61
N VAL A 506 -3.10 -16.09 13.42
CA VAL A 506 -3.92 -15.21 12.57
C VAL A 506 -5.19 -14.77 13.30
N ARG A 507 -5.84 -15.70 14.02
CA ARG A 507 -7.03 -15.38 14.82
C ARG A 507 -6.76 -14.37 15.93
N LYS A 508 -5.57 -14.38 16.53
CA LYS A 508 -5.16 -13.36 17.50
C LYS A 508 -4.83 -12.04 16.81
N ILE A 509 -4.15 -12.08 15.67
CA ILE A 509 -3.75 -10.88 14.91
C ILE A 509 -4.98 -10.09 14.42
N HIS A 510 -6.12 -10.72 14.16
CA HIS A 510 -7.36 -10.00 13.84
C HIS A 510 -7.74 -8.92 14.87
N GLN A 511 -7.26 -9.00 16.11
CA GLN A 511 -7.46 -7.97 17.14
C GLN A 511 -6.73 -6.65 16.83
N ALA A 512 -5.78 -6.65 15.91
CA ALA A 512 -5.11 -5.46 15.39
C ALA A 512 -6.01 -4.59 14.49
N TYR A 513 -7.22 -5.07 14.18
CA TYR A 513 -8.19 -4.42 13.31
C TYR A 513 -9.50 -4.19 14.07
N GLY A 514 -9.93 -2.94 14.13
CA GLY A 514 -11.11 -2.49 14.85
C GLY A 514 -11.85 -1.38 14.13
N VAL A 515 -12.76 -0.73 14.86
CA VAL A 515 -13.57 0.38 14.36
C VAL A 515 -13.12 1.71 14.97
N GLY A 516 -13.40 2.81 14.26
CA GLY A 516 -13.10 4.16 14.74
C GLY A 516 -11.67 4.62 14.46
N PRO A 517 -11.28 5.82 14.97
CA PRO A 517 -10.02 6.47 14.60
C PRO A 517 -8.74 5.70 14.96
N ASN A 518 -8.79 4.83 15.98
CA ASN A 518 -7.67 3.99 16.42
C ASN A 518 -7.85 2.53 15.98
N GLY A 519 -8.61 2.28 14.91
CA GLY A 519 -8.99 0.94 14.46
C GLY A 519 -7.90 0.16 13.72
N LEU A 520 -6.71 0.73 13.49
CA LEU A 520 -5.56 0.05 12.90
C LEU A 520 -4.40 0.08 13.90
N CYS A 521 -3.53 -0.92 13.88
CA CYS A 521 -2.38 -1.01 14.78
C CYS A 521 -1.12 -0.27 14.29
N GLY A 522 -1.11 0.24 13.06
CA GLY A 522 0.03 0.90 12.42
C GLY A 522 -0.41 1.83 11.30
N ASP A 523 0.55 2.29 10.49
CA ASP A 523 0.26 3.02 9.26
C ASP A 523 -0.52 2.12 8.29
N GLU A 524 -1.38 2.69 7.45
CA GLU A 524 -2.26 1.91 6.56
C GLU A 524 -1.54 1.43 5.29
N ASP A 525 -0.47 2.16 4.92
CA ASP A 525 0.45 1.90 3.82
C ASP A 525 -0.22 1.58 2.49
N VAL A 526 -1.12 2.49 2.10
CA VAL A 526 -1.73 2.55 0.76
C VAL A 526 -2.48 1.25 0.43
N GLY A 527 -3.27 0.77 1.39
CA GLY A 527 -4.08 -0.43 1.26
C GLY A 527 -3.40 -1.71 1.74
N GLN A 528 -2.14 -1.69 2.16
CA GLN A 528 -1.40 -2.91 2.50
C GLN A 528 -1.93 -3.59 3.77
N MET A 529 -2.08 -2.83 4.87
CA MET A 529 -2.66 -3.36 6.11
C MET A 529 -4.08 -3.89 5.89
N SER A 530 -4.89 -3.10 5.19
CA SER A 530 -6.26 -3.48 4.86
C SER A 530 -6.33 -4.73 4.00
N ALA A 531 -5.49 -4.86 2.99
CA ALA A 531 -5.45 -6.05 2.13
C ALA A 531 -4.99 -7.31 2.88
N TRP A 532 -4.03 -7.17 3.80
CA TRP A 532 -3.64 -8.28 4.68
C TRP A 532 -4.85 -8.77 5.48
N PHE A 533 -5.59 -7.85 6.11
CA PHE A 533 -6.78 -8.19 6.89
C PHE A 533 -7.88 -8.80 6.04
N ILE A 534 -8.18 -8.25 4.86
CA ILE A 534 -9.23 -8.76 3.97
C ILE A 534 -8.94 -10.22 3.60
N LEU A 535 -7.70 -10.51 3.18
CA LEU A 535 -7.27 -11.86 2.83
C LEU A 535 -7.36 -12.78 4.08
N ALA A 536 -6.70 -12.41 5.18
CA ALA A 536 -6.63 -13.22 6.39
C ALA A 536 -8.00 -13.48 7.02
N ALA A 537 -8.86 -12.46 7.13
CA ALA A 537 -10.22 -12.61 7.62
C ALA A 537 -11.09 -13.51 6.73
N SER A 538 -10.72 -13.65 5.45
CA SER A 538 -11.36 -14.58 4.51
C SER A 538 -10.86 -16.02 4.63
N GLY A 539 -9.82 -16.29 5.43
CA GLY A 539 -9.21 -17.62 5.58
C GLY A 539 -8.22 -17.99 4.46
N LEU A 540 -7.67 -16.99 3.78
CA LEU A 540 -6.80 -17.13 2.62
C LEU A 540 -5.63 -16.13 2.68
N HIS A 541 -4.41 -16.48 2.31
CA HIS A 541 -3.35 -15.46 2.08
C HIS A 541 -2.28 -15.96 1.10
N GLN A 542 -1.74 -15.08 0.26
CA GLN A 542 -0.59 -15.40 -0.60
C GLN A 542 0.71 -15.05 0.13
N ALA A 543 1.36 -16.06 0.72
CA ALA A 543 2.59 -15.87 1.47
C ALA A 543 3.77 -15.39 0.59
N CYS A 544 3.83 -15.81 -0.68
CA CYS A 544 4.90 -15.43 -1.60
C CYS A 544 4.31 -14.92 -2.91
N PRO A 545 4.27 -13.60 -3.15
CA PRO A 545 3.94 -13.06 -4.47
C PRO A 545 4.85 -13.65 -5.56
N GLY A 546 4.25 -14.16 -6.64
CA GLY A 546 4.91 -14.97 -7.68
C GLY A 546 4.78 -16.48 -7.49
N ASP A 547 4.45 -16.96 -6.30
CA ASP A 547 4.02 -18.33 -6.06
C ASP A 547 2.49 -18.39 -6.18
N LEU A 548 1.96 -19.18 -7.10
CA LEU A 548 0.51 -19.29 -7.34
C LEU A 548 -0.24 -19.99 -6.20
N ARG A 549 0.46 -20.40 -5.15
CA ARG A 549 -0.08 -20.96 -3.92
C ARG A 549 -0.65 -19.88 -2.99
N PHE A 550 -1.88 -20.09 -2.56
CA PHE A 550 -2.49 -19.39 -1.43
C PHE A 550 -2.62 -20.34 -0.24
N GLU A 551 -2.14 -19.89 0.91
CA GLU A 551 -2.31 -20.56 2.18
C GLU A 551 -3.77 -20.45 2.64
N ILE A 552 -4.31 -21.54 3.18
CA ILE A 552 -5.67 -21.57 3.74
C ILE A 552 -5.65 -21.92 5.23
N PHE A 553 -6.58 -21.32 5.96
CA PHE A 553 -6.71 -21.43 7.42
C PHE A 553 -8.12 -20.99 7.83
N SER A 554 -8.42 -20.97 9.14
CA SER A 554 -9.77 -20.68 9.62
C SER A 554 -10.17 -19.22 9.36
N PRO A 555 -11.30 -18.96 8.66
CA PRO A 555 -11.76 -17.62 8.34
C PRO A 555 -12.37 -16.93 9.55
N LEU A 556 -12.35 -15.59 9.58
CA LEU A 556 -13.03 -14.81 10.62
C LEU A 556 -14.55 -14.95 10.54
N PHE A 557 -15.08 -14.96 9.31
CA PHE A 557 -16.51 -14.97 9.00
C PHE A 557 -17.01 -16.38 8.66
N ASP A 558 -18.31 -16.60 8.84
CA ASP A 558 -18.95 -17.89 8.54
C ASP A 558 -19.05 -18.13 7.03
N LYS A 559 -19.12 -17.05 6.26
CA LYS A 559 -19.08 -17.09 4.81
C LYS A 559 -18.43 -15.84 4.25
N VAL A 560 -17.55 -16.04 3.27
CA VAL A 560 -16.97 -14.98 2.44
C VAL A 560 -17.19 -15.32 0.98
N THR A 561 -17.69 -14.39 0.20
CA THR A 561 -17.87 -14.55 -1.25
C THR A 561 -17.00 -13.56 -1.99
N LEU A 562 -16.12 -14.06 -2.85
CA LEU A 562 -15.28 -13.29 -3.76
C LEU A 562 -15.97 -13.27 -5.13
N ARG A 563 -16.19 -12.08 -5.69
CA ARG A 563 -16.63 -11.90 -7.08
C ARG A 563 -15.39 -11.76 -7.94
N LEU A 564 -15.18 -12.75 -8.80
CA LEU A 564 -14.04 -12.82 -9.71
C LEU A 564 -14.34 -11.96 -10.94
N ASP A 565 -13.32 -11.30 -11.47
CA ASP A 565 -13.51 -10.45 -12.64
C ASP A 565 -13.75 -11.30 -13.91
N PRO A 566 -14.89 -11.13 -14.61
CA PRO A 566 -15.24 -11.94 -15.76
C PRO A 566 -14.33 -11.74 -16.98
N GLU A 567 -13.57 -10.64 -17.06
CA GLU A 567 -12.59 -10.39 -18.12
C GLU A 567 -11.31 -11.21 -17.93
N TYR A 568 -11.03 -11.66 -16.71
CA TYR A 568 -9.79 -12.36 -16.35
C TYR A 568 -10.04 -13.78 -15.83
N SER A 569 -11.28 -14.10 -15.44
CA SER A 569 -11.66 -15.40 -14.87
C SER A 569 -13.04 -15.82 -15.36
N LYS A 570 -13.22 -17.13 -15.57
CA LYS A 570 -14.53 -17.74 -15.92
C LYS A 570 -15.31 -18.21 -14.68
N GLY A 571 -14.74 -18.12 -13.49
CA GLY A 571 -15.28 -18.74 -12.28
C GLY A 571 -16.49 -18.02 -11.68
N GLY A 572 -16.70 -16.75 -12.02
CA GLY A 572 -17.78 -15.92 -11.51
C GLY A 572 -17.63 -15.59 -10.03
N THR A 573 -17.82 -16.57 -9.15
CA THR A 573 -17.67 -16.42 -7.70
C THR A 573 -16.89 -17.58 -7.07
N PHE A 574 -16.05 -17.26 -6.10
CA PHE A 574 -15.45 -18.23 -5.19
C PHE A 574 -15.94 -17.96 -3.77
N THR A 575 -16.49 -19.00 -3.12
CA THR A 575 -17.10 -18.87 -1.79
C THR A 575 -16.31 -19.68 -0.77
N ILE A 576 -15.98 -19.07 0.36
CA ILE A 576 -15.38 -19.75 1.51
C ILE A 576 -16.46 -19.83 2.59
N THR A 577 -16.72 -21.01 3.15
CA THR A 577 -17.65 -21.20 4.26
C THR A 577 -16.97 -21.86 5.44
N ALA A 578 -17.46 -21.59 6.66
CA ALA A 578 -16.99 -22.22 7.88
C ALA A 578 -18.15 -22.63 8.78
N GLN A 579 -18.25 -23.94 9.01
CA GLN A 579 -19.20 -24.52 9.95
C GLN A 579 -18.61 -24.51 11.36
N ASN A 580 -19.47 -24.30 12.36
CA ASN A 580 -19.12 -24.22 13.77
C ASN A 580 -18.12 -23.09 14.11
N ASN A 581 -18.03 -22.03 13.31
CA ASN A 581 -17.13 -20.91 13.57
C ASN A 581 -17.55 -20.13 14.82
N SER A 582 -16.62 -19.97 15.76
CA SER A 582 -16.81 -19.17 16.97
C SER A 582 -15.45 -18.68 17.49
N PRO A 583 -15.41 -17.76 18.47
CA PRO A 583 -14.16 -17.37 19.14
C PRO A 583 -13.38 -18.57 19.70
N GLU A 584 -14.09 -19.61 20.16
CA GLU A 584 -13.52 -20.86 20.69
C GLU A 584 -13.15 -21.84 19.58
N ASN A 585 -14.00 -21.98 18.56
CA ASN A 585 -13.84 -22.92 17.46
C ASN A 585 -13.02 -22.31 16.31
N CYS A 586 -11.71 -22.22 16.53
CA CYS A 586 -10.81 -21.57 15.58
C CYS A 586 -9.91 -22.53 14.81
N TYR A 587 -10.01 -23.84 15.03
CA TYR A 587 -9.17 -24.84 14.37
C TYR A 587 -9.94 -25.64 13.32
N VAL A 588 -9.39 -25.72 12.11
CA VAL A 588 -9.91 -26.54 11.01
C VAL A 588 -9.79 -28.02 11.39
N GLN A 589 -10.91 -28.72 11.36
CA GLN A 589 -11.01 -30.16 11.59
C GLN A 589 -11.02 -30.92 10.26
N SER A 590 -11.68 -30.35 9.25
CA SER A 590 -11.69 -30.85 7.87
C SER A 590 -12.00 -29.71 6.90
N ALA A 591 -11.67 -29.92 5.63
CA ALA A 591 -12.01 -29.01 4.55
C ALA A 591 -12.42 -29.77 3.29
N THR A 592 -13.30 -29.17 2.48
CA THR A 592 -13.59 -29.64 1.12
C THR A 592 -13.46 -28.51 0.10
N LEU A 593 -12.90 -28.80 -1.06
CA LEU A 593 -12.90 -27.91 -2.22
C LEU A 593 -13.84 -28.50 -3.28
N ASN A 594 -14.91 -27.79 -3.60
CA ASN A 594 -15.96 -28.22 -4.53
C ASN A 594 -16.51 -29.63 -4.17
N GLY A 595 -16.76 -29.84 -2.87
CA GLY A 595 -17.24 -31.11 -2.32
C GLY A 595 -16.21 -32.23 -2.21
N LYS A 596 -14.97 -32.04 -2.67
CA LYS A 596 -13.89 -33.03 -2.56
C LYS A 596 -13.05 -32.80 -1.31
N PRO A 597 -12.68 -33.84 -0.53
CA PRO A 597 -11.80 -33.70 0.62
C PRO A 597 -10.49 -32.98 0.29
N LEU A 598 -10.12 -32.01 1.12
CA LEU A 598 -8.90 -31.24 1.00
C LEU A 598 -8.06 -31.42 2.27
N ASN A 599 -6.94 -32.15 2.14
CA ASN A 599 -6.05 -32.50 3.26
C ASN A 599 -4.73 -31.70 3.28
N ARG A 600 -4.60 -30.71 2.41
CA ARG A 600 -3.51 -29.74 2.36
C ARG A 600 -3.98 -28.37 2.87
N CYS A 601 -3.06 -27.57 3.41
CA CYS A 601 -3.35 -26.23 3.94
C CYS A 601 -3.16 -25.12 2.90
N TRP A 602 -3.37 -25.43 1.61
CA TRP A 602 -3.24 -24.48 0.52
C TRP A 602 -4.11 -24.83 -0.68
N ILE A 603 -4.40 -23.82 -1.51
CA ILE A 603 -5.04 -23.93 -2.83
C ILE A 603 -4.28 -23.05 -3.84
N THR A 604 -4.51 -23.27 -5.13
CA THR A 604 -3.88 -22.47 -6.19
C THR A 604 -4.74 -21.29 -6.63
N TYR A 605 -4.11 -20.29 -7.24
CA TYR A 605 -4.80 -19.20 -7.94
C TYR A 605 -5.83 -19.73 -8.94
N GLN A 606 -5.49 -20.78 -9.70
CA GLN A 606 -6.38 -21.42 -10.67
C GLN A 606 -7.60 -22.05 -9.99
N GLU A 607 -7.43 -22.68 -8.83
CA GLU A 607 -8.56 -23.25 -8.08
C GLU A 607 -9.52 -22.18 -7.56
N ILE A 608 -8.99 -21.02 -7.16
CA ILE A 608 -9.82 -19.88 -6.77
C ILE A 608 -10.54 -19.30 -8.00
N THR A 609 -9.80 -19.02 -9.08
CA THR A 609 -10.33 -18.38 -10.29
C THR A 609 -11.15 -19.30 -11.19
N ALA A 610 -11.15 -20.61 -10.96
CA ALA A 610 -12.14 -21.53 -11.52
C ALA A 610 -13.53 -21.35 -10.90
N GLY A 611 -13.63 -20.65 -9.76
CA GLY A 611 -14.85 -20.48 -8.99
C GLY A 611 -15.21 -21.73 -8.18
N GLY A 612 -16.32 -21.64 -7.45
CA GLY A 612 -16.84 -22.72 -6.63
C GLY A 612 -16.77 -22.45 -5.13
N THR A 613 -16.52 -23.47 -4.32
CA THR A 613 -16.66 -23.40 -2.86
C THR A 613 -15.56 -24.12 -2.11
N LEU A 614 -15.00 -23.47 -1.09
CA LEU A 614 -14.13 -24.04 -0.07
C LEU A 614 -14.89 -24.07 1.26
N ASP A 615 -15.18 -25.25 1.77
CA ASP A 615 -15.95 -25.42 3.01
C ASP A 615 -15.07 -25.95 4.13
N PHE A 616 -15.07 -25.27 5.27
CA PHE A 616 -14.37 -25.69 6.49
C PHE A 616 -15.35 -26.22 7.54
N VAL A 617 -14.90 -27.21 8.31
CA VAL A 617 -15.51 -27.56 9.61
C VAL A 617 -14.53 -27.18 10.70
N LEU A 618 -14.95 -26.31 11.62
CA LEU A 618 -14.10 -25.82 12.71
C LEU A 618 -14.40 -26.52 14.03
N GLY A 619 -13.44 -26.45 14.96
CA GLY A 619 -13.54 -26.99 16.31
C GLY A 619 -12.56 -26.33 17.28
N ALA A 620 -12.77 -26.56 18.58
CA ALA A 620 -12.05 -25.87 19.66
C ALA A 620 -10.61 -26.35 19.89
N SER A 621 -10.28 -27.57 19.43
CA SER A 621 -8.95 -28.17 19.62
C SER A 621 -8.19 -28.28 18.29
N PRO A 622 -6.86 -28.07 18.28
CA PRO A 622 -6.03 -28.28 17.10
C PRO A 622 -6.18 -29.68 16.52
N ASN A 623 -6.59 -29.78 15.25
CA ASN A 623 -6.39 -31.02 14.50
C ASN A 623 -4.99 -31.03 13.87
N LYS A 624 -4.05 -31.73 14.52
CA LYS A 624 -2.67 -31.82 14.05
C LYS A 624 -2.48 -32.74 12.83
N SER A 625 -3.54 -33.42 12.39
CA SER A 625 -3.53 -34.30 11.21
C SER A 625 -4.12 -33.65 9.95
N TRP A 626 -4.83 -32.52 10.07
CA TRP A 626 -5.35 -31.81 8.91
C TRP A 626 -4.33 -30.83 8.35
N GLY A 627 -4.29 -30.69 7.02
CA GLY A 627 -3.46 -29.69 6.33
C GLY A 627 -1.97 -30.01 6.31
N VAL A 628 -1.58 -31.25 6.62
CA VAL A 628 -0.19 -31.73 6.62
C VAL A 628 0.13 -32.63 5.42
N GLY A 629 -0.85 -32.90 4.55
CA GLY A 629 -0.62 -33.58 3.27
C GLY A 629 -0.02 -32.64 2.23
N ASP A 630 0.65 -33.22 1.23
CA ASP A 630 1.30 -32.51 0.13
C ASP A 630 0.29 -31.73 -0.74
#